data_AF-A0A954H9Y7-F1
#
_entry.id   AF-A0A954H9Y7-F1
#
_cell.length_a   1.000
_cell.length_b   1.000
_cell.length_c   1.000
_cell.angle_alpha   90.00
_cell.angle_beta   90.00
_cell.angle_gamma   90.00
#
_symmetry.space_group_name_H-M   'P 1'
#
loop_
_entity.id
_entity.type
_entity.pdbx_description
1 polymer ?
#
loop_
_entity_poly.entity_id
_entity_poly.type
_entity_poly.pdbx_seq_one_letter_code
_entity_poly.pdbx_strand_id
1 'polypeptide(L)'
;HMLENLPSRREYNLYYWYYGTLAMYQHGGKDWNTWNNSLRDRIVAEQRRTGEFAGSWEPRSKWAPYGGRIYTTALSTLCLEVYYRFLPLYRMQEESEEPTATPGE
;
A
#
# COMPACT_ATOMS: atom_id res chain seq x y z
N HIS A 1 0.19 10.28 13.97
CA HIS A 1 0.47 8.87 14.32
C HIS A 1 0.99 8.00 13.17
N MET A 2 0.26 7.80 12.05
CA MET A 2 0.74 6.96 10.93
C MET A 2 1.89 7.61 10.14
N LEU A 3 1.78 8.91 9.85
CA LEU A 3 2.84 9.67 9.16
C LEU A 3 4.09 9.92 10.02
N GLU A 4 4.00 9.72 11.34
CA GLU A 4 5.18 9.72 12.22
C GLU A 4 6.00 8.43 12.06
N ASN A 5 5.40 7.36 11.54
CA ASN A 5 6.00 6.03 11.40
C ASN A 5 5.96 5.58 9.93
N LEU A 6 6.50 6.41 9.04
CA LEU A 6 6.58 6.09 7.61
C LEU A 6 7.41 4.82 7.34
N PRO A 7 7.13 4.10 6.24
CA PRO A 7 7.90 2.93 5.81
C PRO A 7 9.41 3.19 5.76
N SER A 8 10.15 2.58 6.69
CA SER A 8 11.59 2.81 6.87
C SER A 8 12.39 1.51 6.90
N ARG A 9 13.71 1.60 6.65
CA ARG A 9 14.64 0.47 6.81
C ARG A 9 14.81 0.05 8.27
N ARG A 10 14.65 0.99 9.22
CA ARG A 10 14.87 0.74 10.64
C ARG A 10 13.80 -0.17 11.22
N GLU A 11 12.55 0.00 10.76
CA GLU A 11 11.41 -0.81 11.17
C GLU A 11 10.74 -1.44 9.95
N TYR A 12 11.39 -2.48 9.43
CA TYR A 12 10.90 -3.21 8.26
C TYR A 12 9.76 -4.15 8.67
N ASN A 13 8.52 -3.66 8.59
CA ASN A 13 7.34 -4.40 9.00
C ASN A 13 6.30 -4.40 7.88
N LEU A 14 6.39 -5.39 6.98
CA LEU A 14 5.49 -5.51 5.84
C LEU A 14 4.01 -5.71 6.24
N TYR A 15 3.75 -6.34 7.40
CA TYR A 15 2.39 -6.48 7.90
C TYR A 15 1.78 -5.10 8.20
N TYR A 16 2.52 -4.29 8.96
CA TYR A 16 2.12 -2.92 9.25
C TYR A 16 1.99 -2.10 7.96
N TRP A 17 2.92 -2.24 7.02
CA TRP A 17 2.87 -1.51 5.76
C TRP A 17 1.65 -1.89 4.92
N TYR A 18 1.28 -3.16 4.85
CA TYR A 18 0.12 -3.60 4.09
C TYR A 18 -1.18 -3.00 4.64
N TYR A 19 -1.47 -3.19 5.92
CA TYR A 19 -2.68 -2.63 6.54
C TYR A 19 -2.64 -1.11 6.61
N GLY A 20 -1.46 -0.53 6.81
CA GLY A 20 -1.28 0.91 6.75
C GLY A 20 -1.59 1.47 5.37
N THR A 21 -1.19 0.79 4.30
CA THR A 21 -1.51 1.19 2.92
C THR A 21 -2.99 1.13 2.64
N LEU A 22 -3.69 0.09 3.12
CA LEU A 22 -5.16 0.03 3.04
C LEU A 22 -5.82 1.22 3.73
N ALA A 23 -5.41 1.52 4.97
CA ALA A 23 -5.98 2.64 5.73
C ALA A 23 -5.69 3.99 5.06
N MET A 24 -4.44 4.23 4.65
CA MET A 24 -4.05 5.50 4.01
C MET A 24 -4.68 5.66 2.63
N TYR A 25 -4.85 4.57 1.88
CA TYR A 25 -5.52 4.62 0.59
C TYR A 25 -7.00 5.01 0.73
N GLN A 26 -7.68 4.47 1.75
CA GLN A 26 -9.05 4.86 2.06
C GLN A 26 -9.15 6.29 2.60
N HIS A 27 -8.17 6.75 3.36
CA HIS A 27 -8.11 8.13 3.82
C HIS A 27 -7.88 9.13 2.67
N GLY A 28 -7.06 8.76 1.68
CA GLY A 28 -6.82 9.57 0.50
C GLY A 28 -5.99 10.84 0.76
N GLY A 29 -6.10 11.79 -0.17
CA GLY A 29 -5.49 13.12 -0.06
C GLY A 29 -3.96 13.15 -0.03
N LYS A 30 -3.42 14.21 0.59
CA LYS A 30 -1.96 14.44 0.73
C LYS A 30 -1.28 13.35 1.56
N ASP A 31 -1.99 12.83 2.54
CA ASP A 31 -1.55 11.82 3.48
C ASP A 31 -1.32 10.47 2.76
N TRP A 32 -2.28 10.07 1.90
CA TRP A 32 -2.09 8.95 0.97
C TRP A 32 -0.86 9.13 0.09
N ASN A 33 -0.73 10.28 -0.57
CA ASN A 33 0.38 10.52 -1.49
C ASN A 33 1.73 10.43 -0.77
N THR A 34 1.83 10.98 0.44
CA THR A 34 3.04 10.93 1.27
C THR A 34 3.40 9.49 1.62
N TRP A 35 2.41 8.71 2.09
CA TRP A 35 2.60 7.30 2.43
C TRP A 35 2.98 6.44 1.22
N ASN A 36 2.20 6.54 0.14
CA ASN A 36 2.37 5.68 -1.03
C ASN A 36 3.70 5.93 -1.74
N ASN A 37 4.11 7.19 -1.91
CA ASN A 37 5.41 7.51 -2.50
C ASN A 37 6.55 6.91 -1.66
N SER A 38 6.49 7.08 -0.33
CA SER A 38 7.50 6.51 0.56
C SER A 38 7.56 4.98 0.50
N LEU A 39 6.40 4.31 0.44
CA LEU A 39 6.33 2.85 0.44
C LEU A 39 6.72 2.25 -0.92
N ARG A 40 6.09 2.74 -2.00
CA ARG A 40 6.25 2.23 -3.36
C ARG A 40 7.72 2.30 -3.77
N ASP A 41 8.34 3.47 -3.60
CA ASP A 41 9.72 3.68 -4.04
C ASP A 41 10.68 2.78 -3.27
N ARG A 42 10.42 2.54 -1.98
CA ARG A 42 11.17 1.59 -1.16
C ARG A 42 11.02 0.17 -1.67
N ILE A 43 9.80 -0.32 -1.81
CA ILE A 43 9.53 -1.70 -2.22
C ILE A 43 10.14 -1.94 -3.61
N VAL A 44 9.92 -1.05 -4.57
CA VAL A 44 10.47 -1.18 -5.94
C VAL A 44 12.00 -1.15 -5.94
N ALA A 45 12.62 -0.27 -5.15
CA ALA A 45 14.09 -0.20 -5.07
C ALA A 45 14.73 -1.45 -4.47
N GLU A 46 13.99 -2.21 -3.65
CA GLU A 46 14.50 -3.36 -2.91
C GLU A 46 14.11 -4.71 -3.54
N GLN A 47 13.33 -4.69 -4.62
CA GLN A 47 13.04 -5.89 -5.40
C GLN A 47 14.33 -6.41 -6.05
N ARG A 48 14.57 -7.71 -5.90
CA ARG A 48 15.69 -8.36 -6.59
C ARG A 48 15.47 -8.31 -8.10
N ARG A 49 16.47 -7.86 -8.85
CA ARG A 49 16.40 -7.76 -10.32
C ARG A 49 17.06 -8.91 -11.06
N THR A 50 17.89 -9.71 -10.38
CA THR A 50 18.70 -10.76 -11.01
C THR A 50 18.82 -12.00 -10.11
N GLY A 51 19.24 -13.10 -10.72
CA GLY A 51 19.46 -14.40 -10.07
C GLY A 51 18.18 -15.20 -9.88
N GLU A 52 18.30 -16.34 -9.19
CA GLU A 52 17.22 -17.30 -8.94
C GLU A 52 15.98 -16.69 -8.27
N PHE A 53 16.19 -15.65 -7.45
CA PHE A 53 15.14 -14.98 -6.70
C PHE A 53 14.72 -13.62 -7.30
N ALA A 54 14.99 -13.37 -8.58
CA ALA A 54 14.53 -12.16 -9.27
C ALA A 54 13.00 -12.01 -9.14
N GLY A 55 12.54 -10.78 -8.93
CA GLY A 55 11.13 -10.44 -8.68
C GLY A 55 10.70 -10.54 -7.20
N SER A 56 11.53 -11.11 -6.32
CA SER A 56 11.22 -11.28 -4.90
C SER A 56 11.91 -10.24 -3.99
N TRP A 57 11.60 -10.30 -2.70
CA TRP A 57 12.23 -9.50 -1.65
C TRP A 57 12.90 -10.38 -0.59
N GLU A 58 14.01 -9.89 -0.03
CA GLU A 58 14.71 -10.59 1.04
C GLU A 58 13.86 -10.69 2.31
N PRO A 59 13.84 -11.86 3.00
CA PRO A 59 13.02 -12.11 4.17
C PRO A 59 13.58 -11.42 5.43
N ARG A 60 13.57 -10.09 5.44
CA ARG A 60 14.09 -9.24 6.53
C ARG A 60 12.99 -8.53 7.33
N SER A 61 11.73 -8.80 7.00
CA SER A 61 10.58 -8.24 7.72
C SER A 61 10.48 -8.79 9.13
N LYS A 62 9.87 -8.03 10.05
CA LYS A 62 9.60 -8.43 11.43
C LYS A 62 9.02 -9.84 11.54
N TRP A 63 8.16 -10.23 10.60
CA TRP A 63 7.49 -11.55 10.57
C TRP A 63 8.11 -12.54 9.57
N ALA A 64 9.21 -12.17 8.92
CA ALA A 64 9.89 -13.03 7.98
C ALA A 64 10.43 -14.35 8.57
N PRO A 65 10.85 -14.43 9.86
CA PRO A 65 11.21 -15.73 10.46
C PRO A 65 10.09 -16.78 10.43
N TYR A 66 8.83 -16.37 10.31
CA TYR A 66 7.68 -17.29 10.26
C TYR A 66 7.24 -17.65 8.84
N GLY A 67 7.34 -16.71 7.88
CA GLY A 67 6.80 -16.87 6.53
C GLY A 67 7.83 -16.83 5.40
N GLY A 68 9.08 -16.52 5.70
CA GLY A 68 10.20 -16.49 4.77
C GLY A 68 10.00 -15.56 3.57
N ARG A 69 10.63 -15.94 2.45
CA ARG A 69 10.61 -15.18 1.19
C ARG A 69 9.22 -15.11 0.57
N ILE A 70 8.42 -16.17 0.70
CA ILE A 70 7.05 -16.24 0.16
C ILE A 70 6.18 -15.16 0.81
N TYR A 71 6.11 -15.13 2.15
CA TYR A 71 5.38 -14.10 2.88
C TYR A 71 5.84 -12.68 2.53
N THR A 72 7.17 -12.49 2.49
CA THR A 72 7.76 -11.18 2.21
C THR A 72 7.40 -10.70 0.81
N THR A 73 7.44 -11.60 -0.17
CA THR A 73 7.12 -11.29 -1.57
C THR A 73 5.64 -11.03 -1.74
N ALA A 74 4.78 -11.86 -1.12
CA ALA A 74 3.34 -11.68 -1.17
C ALA A 74 2.92 -10.32 -0.58
N LEU A 75 3.38 -9.97 0.62
CA LEU A 75 3.02 -8.68 1.22
C LEU A 75 3.60 -7.49 0.45
N SER A 76 4.83 -7.60 -0.07
CA SER A 76 5.42 -6.52 -0.88
C SER A 76 4.59 -6.27 -2.15
N THR A 77 4.12 -7.35 -2.79
CA THR A 77 3.26 -7.28 -3.96
C THR A 77 1.89 -6.68 -3.60
N LEU A 78 1.26 -7.16 -2.52
CA LEU A 78 -0.02 -6.63 -2.05
C LEU A 78 0.03 -5.12 -1.75
N CYS A 79 1.12 -4.63 -1.14
CA CYS A 79 1.34 -3.20 -0.95
C CYS A 79 1.34 -2.41 -2.27
N LEU A 80 1.94 -2.95 -3.33
CA LEU A 80 1.98 -2.31 -4.65
C LEU A 80 0.63 -2.38 -5.39
N GLU A 81 -0.23 -3.32 -5.02
CA GLU A 81 -1.50 -3.57 -5.71
C GLU A 81 -2.71 -2.86 -5.08
N VAL A 82 -2.60 -2.33 -3.85
CA VAL A 82 -3.75 -1.78 -3.09
C VAL A 82 -4.61 -0.83 -3.93
N TYR A 83 -3.99 0.12 -4.61
CA TYR A 83 -4.66 1.16 -5.37
C TYR A 83 -5.14 0.72 -6.76
N TYR A 84 -4.83 -0.51 -7.19
CA TYR A 84 -5.43 -1.13 -8.37
C TYR A 84 -6.62 -2.05 -8.01
N ARG A 85 -6.67 -2.55 -6.77
CA ARG A 85 -7.63 -3.56 -6.33
C ARG A 85 -8.84 -3.00 -5.61
N PHE A 86 -8.66 -1.90 -4.89
CA PHE A 86 -9.72 -1.30 -4.10
C PHE A 86 -10.11 0.05 -4.71
N LEU A 87 -11.41 0.30 -4.79
CA LEU A 87 -11.94 1.63 -5.02
C LEU A 87 -11.96 2.38 -3.68
N PRO A 88 -11.60 3.67 -3.64
CA PRO A 88 -11.74 4.48 -2.44
C PRO A 88 -13.22 4.57 -2.05
N LEU A 89 -13.58 4.17 -0.83
CA LEU A 89 -14.97 4.10 -0.38
C LEU A 89 -15.65 5.47 -0.41
N TYR A 90 -14.92 6.54 -0.09
CA TYR A 90 -15.46 7.91 -0.14
C TYR A 90 -15.78 8.39 -1.56
N ARG A 91 -15.06 7.91 -2.59
CA ARG A 91 -15.38 8.21 -3.99
C ARG A 91 -16.71 7.56 -4.42
N MET A 92 -17.00 6.37 -3.90
CA MET A 92 -18.27 5.69 -4.18
C MET A 92 -19.47 6.46 -3.60
N GLN A 93 -19.28 7.15 -2.47
CA GLN A 93 -20.35 7.90 -1.82
C GLN A 93 -20.64 9.22 -2.55
N GLU A 94 -19.60 9.94 -2.98
CA GLU A 94 -19.74 11.16 -3.81
C GLU A 94 -20.44 10.88 -5.15
N GLU A 95 -20.15 9.76 -5.82
CA GLU A 95 -20.85 9.34 -7.05
C GLU A 95 -22.31 8.96 -6.81
N SER A 96 -22.64 8.44 -5.62
CA SER A 96 -24.03 8.09 -5.25
C SER A 96 -24.88 9.28 -4.80
N GLU A 97 -24.23 10.39 -4.44
CA GLU A 97 -24.86 11.64 -4.00
C GLU A 97 -24.95 12.68 -5.13
N GLU A 98 -24.68 12.31 -6.40
CA GLU A 98 -25.01 13.20 -7.52
C GLU A 98 -26.51 13.53 -7.51
N PRO A 99 -26.89 14.82 -7.55
CA PRO A 99 -28.28 15.21 -7.44
C PRO A 99 -29.04 14.69 -8.66
N THR A 100 -30.08 13.89 -8.40
CA THR A 100 -31.17 13.70 -9.34
C THR A 100 -31.56 15.07 -9.90
N ALA A 101 -31.31 15.25 -11.20
CA ALA A 101 -31.66 16.45 -11.93
C ALA A 101 -33.12 16.81 -11.60
N THR A 102 -33.31 17.92 -10.89
CA THR A 102 -34.65 18.48 -10.74
C THR A 102 -34.94 19.24 -12.04
N PRO A 103 -36.05 18.93 -12.75
CA PRO A 103 -36.37 19.56 -14.02
C PRO A 103 -36.64 21.05 -13.82
N GLY A 104 -35.97 21.91 -14.58
CA GLY A 104 -36.13 23.35 -14.52
C GLY A 104 -36.47 23.94 -15.89
N GLU A 105 -37.73 24.38 -15.98
CA GLU A 105 -38.34 25.40 -16.88
C GLU A 105 -38.67 25.03 -18.34
#